data_AF-A0A7C7AIF2-F1
#
_entry.id   AF-A0A7C7AIF2-F1
#
_cell.length_a   1.000
_cell.length_b   1.000
_cell.length_c   1.000
_cell.angle_alpha   90.00
_cell.angle_beta   90.00
_cell.angle_gamma   90.00
#
_symmetry.space_group_name_H-M   'P 1'
#
loop_
_entity.id
_entity.type
_entity.pdbx_description
1 polymer ?
#
loop_
_entity_poly.entity_id
_entity_poly.type
_entity_poly.pdbx_seq_one_letter_code
_entity_poly.pdbx_strand_id
1 'polypeptide(L)'
;MKKKLSNQFLGNFFIIFLLTIFDIILAFALLSYASGLIADSLVKNRFPASSIIKDDYRQIDASAVVENGGGVQVVDREYRVVYTEGLDTIGKDRLTADEFTAFLTESPKKPYHYDILYNPKGEFWLIVTFPTSIRLDFSIVYNKDAPSSDFTRAGWVIGLMVLAYLLILALIAFIYSRITAASITVPCKSFVTEQGFCVKEIIQ
;
A
#
# COMPACT_ATOMS: atom_id res chain seq x y z
N MET A 1 44.51 -2.00 21.15
CA MET A 1 43.89 -2.99 20.23
C MET A 1 42.35 -2.99 20.22
N LYS A 2 41.65 -2.89 21.37
CA LYS A 2 40.16 -2.86 21.43
C LYS A 2 39.47 -1.84 20.49
N LYS A 3 40.01 -0.63 20.33
CA LYS A 3 39.45 0.40 19.42
C LYS A 3 39.50 0.01 17.93
N LYS A 4 40.52 -0.75 17.51
CA LYS A 4 40.73 -1.09 16.08
C LYS A 4 39.77 -2.18 15.61
N LEU A 5 39.52 -3.17 16.47
CA LEU A 5 38.55 -4.24 16.22
C LEU A 5 37.10 -3.73 16.32
N SER A 6 36.80 -2.88 17.31
CA SER A 6 35.48 -2.25 17.48
C SER A 6 35.08 -1.40 16.26
N ASN A 7 36.01 -0.66 15.66
CA ASN A 7 35.72 0.13 14.46
C ASN A 7 35.49 -0.72 13.21
N GLN A 8 36.12 -1.88 13.08
CA GLN A 8 35.87 -2.81 11.98
C GLN A 8 34.49 -3.46 12.09
N PHE A 9 34.07 -3.85 13.29
CA PHE A 9 32.72 -4.34 13.53
C PHE A 9 31.67 -3.25 13.28
N LEU A 10 31.91 -2.01 13.73
CA LEU A 10 31.01 -0.88 13.49
C LEU A 10 30.89 -0.55 11.99
N GLY A 11 31.99 -0.63 11.24
CA GLY A 11 32.01 -0.42 9.79
C GLY A 11 31.17 -1.46 9.05
N ASN A 12 31.45 -2.75 9.23
CA ASN A 12 30.66 -3.82 8.60
C ASN A 12 29.17 -3.73 8.99
N PHE A 13 28.90 -3.38 10.24
CA PHE A 13 27.55 -3.17 10.73
C PHE A 13 26.83 -2.04 9.99
N PHE A 14 27.50 -0.91 9.76
CA PHE A 14 26.94 0.21 9.01
C PHE A 14 26.62 -0.14 7.56
N ILE A 15 27.41 -1.00 6.89
CA ILE A 15 27.06 -1.43 5.53
C ILE A 15 25.83 -2.34 5.54
N ILE A 16 25.69 -3.24 6.52
CA ILE A 16 24.49 -4.08 6.65
C ILE A 16 23.25 -3.21 6.90
N PHE A 17 23.38 -2.17 7.73
CA PHE A 17 22.32 -1.20 7.97
C PHE A 17 21.89 -0.49 6.67
N LEU A 18 22.84 0.00 5.87
CA LEU A 18 22.54 0.63 4.58
C LEU A 18 21.92 -0.36 3.58
N LEU A 19 22.43 -1.59 3.51
CA LEU A 19 21.85 -2.65 2.67
C LEU A 19 20.41 -2.94 3.07
N THR A 20 20.11 -2.96 4.37
CA THR A 20 18.73 -3.17 4.86
C THR A 20 17.78 -2.06 4.41
N ILE A 21 18.23 -0.79 4.47
CA ILE A 21 17.44 0.34 3.96
C ILE A 21 17.20 0.19 2.47
N PHE A 22 18.24 -0.15 1.71
CA PHE A 22 18.16 -0.35 0.26
C PHE A 22 17.17 -1.47 -0.09
N ASP A 23 17.25 -2.63 0.58
CA ASP A 23 16.35 -3.76 0.36
C ASP A 23 14.89 -3.38 0.60
N ILE A 24 14.61 -2.52 1.59
CA ILE A 24 13.25 -2.08 1.91
C ILE A 24 12.74 -1.10 0.86
N ILE A 25 13.56 -0.13 0.44
CA ILE A 25 13.21 0.76 -0.68
C ILE A 25 12.92 -0.06 -1.94
N LEU A 26 13.76 -1.05 -2.22
CA LEU A 26 13.59 -1.95 -3.36
C LEU A 26 12.30 -2.77 -3.25
N ALA A 27 11.98 -3.31 -2.07
CA ALA A 27 10.73 -4.05 -1.84
C ALA A 27 9.50 -3.16 -2.08
N PHE A 28 9.51 -1.91 -1.62
CA PHE A 28 8.43 -0.95 -1.90
C PHE A 28 8.31 -0.62 -3.39
N ALA A 29 9.44 -0.43 -4.09
CA ALA A 29 9.44 -0.18 -5.53
C ALA A 29 8.87 -1.39 -6.31
N LEU A 30 9.27 -2.61 -5.93
CA LEU A 30 8.75 -3.84 -6.52
C LEU A 30 7.25 -4.03 -6.24
N LEU A 31 6.78 -3.68 -5.03
CA LEU A 31 5.36 -3.76 -4.69
C LEU A 31 4.52 -2.75 -5.51
N SER A 32 5.00 -1.53 -5.67
CA SER A 32 4.36 -0.52 -6.52
C SER A 32 4.32 -0.96 -7.98
N TYR A 33 5.42 -1.50 -8.50
CA TYR A 33 5.48 -2.06 -9.85
C TYR A 33 4.52 -3.25 -10.04
N ALA A 34 4.49 -4.19 -9.10
CA ALA A 34 3.58 -5.34 -9.13
C ALA A 34 2.11 -4.91 -9.05
N SER A 35 1.79 -3.88 -8.26
CA SER A 35 0.45 -3.30 -8.22
C SER A 35 0.02 -2.75 -9.59
N GLY A 36 0.92 -2.06 -10.30
CA GLY A 36 0.68 -1.60 -11.67
C GLY A 36 0.47 -2.74 -12.68
N LEU A 37 1.28 -3.80 -12.61
CA LEU A 37 1.12 -4.96 -13.49
C LEU A 37 -0.20 -5.70 -13.28
N ILE A 38 -0.66 -5.82 -12.04
CA ILE A 38 -1.89 -6.55 -11.71
C ILE A 38 -3.13 -5.68 -11.97
N ALA A 39 -3.00 -4.34 -11.96
CA ALA A 39 -4.12 -3.41 -12.12
C ALA A 39 -4.98 -3.75 -13.34
N ASP A 40 -4.39 -3.94 -14.52
CA ASP A 40 -5.15 -4.22 -15.76
C ASP A 40 -5.77 -5.62 -15.79
N SER A 41 -5.22 -6.57 -15.02
CA SER A 41 -5.75 -7.94 -14.95
C SER A 41 -6.95 -8.10 -14.01
N LEU A 42 -7.18 -7.13 -13.12
CA LEU A 42 -8.32 -7.14 -12.19
C LEU A 42 -9.63 -6.99 -12.96
N VAL A 43 -10.61 -7.84 -12.64
CA VAL A 43 -11.95 -7.86 -13.26
C VAL A 43 -12.57 -6.46 -13.34
N LYS A 44 -12.38 -5.65 -12.29
CA LYS A 44 -12.89 -4.27 -12.19
C LYS A 44 -12.44 -3.34 -13.34
N ASN A 45 -11.28 -3.59 -13.94
CA ASN A 45 -10.71 -2.77 -15.01
C ASN A 45 -10.99 -3.32 -16.41
N ARG A 46 -11.53 -4.54 -16.53
CA ARG A 46 -11.89 -5.15 -17.82
C ARG A 46 -13.23 -4.67 -18.35
N PHE A 47 -14.12 -4.20 -17.48
CA PHE A 47 -15.47 -3.77 -17.83
C PHE A 47 -15.74 -2.34 -17.35
N PRO A 48 -15.02 -1.33 -17.87
CA PRO A 48 -15.31 0.05 -17.52
C PRO A 48 -16.67 0.49 -18.05
N ALA A 49 -17.33 1.43 -17.38
CA ALA A 49 -18.60 2.01 -17.81
C ALA A 49 -18.50 2.57 -19.24
N SER A 50 -17.33 3.13 -19.61
CA SER A 50 -17.06 3.66 -20.94
C SER A 50 -17.09 2.63 -22.07
N SER A 51 -16.90 1.32 -21.80
CA SER A 51 -16.91 0.30 -22.86
C SER A 51 -18.31 -0.22 -23.20
N ILE A 52 -19.25 -0.15 -22.25
CA ILE A 52 -20.60 -0.70 -22.42
C ILE A 52 -21.68 0.37 -22.59
N ILE A 53 -21.38 1.64 -22.31
CA ILE A 53 -22.36 2.72 -22.38
C ILE A 53 -22.94 2.89 -23.80
N LYS A 54 -24.25 3.12 -23.86
CA LYS A 54 -25.01 3.42 -25.08
C LYS A 54 -25.87 4.67 -24.87
N ASP A 55 -26.34 5.28 -25.94
CA ASP A 55 -27.25 6.43 -25.85
C ASP A 55 -28.63 6.04 -25.31
N ASP A 56 -29.08 4.82 -25.61
CA ASP A 56 -30.25 4.19 -25.01
C ASP A 56 -29.80 3.14 -23.98
N TYR A 57 -30.16 3.34 -22.72
CA TYR A 57 -29.77 2.44 -21.63
C TYR A 57 -30.34 1.03 -21.79
N ARG A 58 -31.44 0.85 -22.54
CA ARG A 58 -32.03 -0.47 -22.81
C ARG A 58 -31.18 -1.34 -23.74
N GLN A 59 -30.18 -0.75 -24.40
CA GLN A 59 -29.27 -1.43 -25.32
C GLN A 59 -27.92 -1.75 -24.65
N ILE A 60 -27.78 -1.45 -23.36
CA ILE A 60 -26.58 -1.80 -22.60
C ILE A 60 -26.62 -3.31 -22.34
N ASP A 61 -25.56 -4.01 -22.76
CA ASP A 61 -25.38 -5.43 -22.46
C ASP A 61 -24.57 -5.55 -21.16
N ALA A 62 -25.25 -5.94 -20.08
CA ALA A 62 -24.64 -6.15 -18.77
C ALA A 62 -24.14 -7.59 -18.56
N SER A 63 -24.37 -8.52 -19.50
CA SER A 63 -24.16 -9.96 -19.30
C SER A 63 -22.74 -10.27 -18.81
N ALA A 64 -21.71 -9.70 -19.47
CA ALA A 64 -20.33 -9.93 -19.10
C ALA A 64 -19.96 -9.37 -17.71
N VAL A 65 -20.59 -8.27 -17.27
CA VAL A 65 -20.39 -7.69 -15.93
C VAL A 65 -21.00 -8.62 -14.88
N VAL A 66 -22.22 -9.10 -15.12
CA VAL A 66 -22.96 -9.97 -14.19
C VAL A 66 -22.30 -11.35 -14.07
N GLU A 67 -21.86 -11.95 -15.17
CA GLU A 67 -21.13 -13.22 -15.19
C GLU A 67 -19.84 -13.18 -14.35
N ASN A 68 -19.22 -12.00 -14.23
CA ASN A 68 -18.02 -11.78 -13.43
C ASN A 68 -18.32 -11.26 -12.01
N GLY A 69 -19.57 -11.38 -11.55
CA GLY A 69 -20.00 -11.05 -10.18
C GLY A 69 -20.17 -9.55 -9.92
N GLY A 70 -20.22 -8.73 -10.97
CA GLY A 70 -20.50 -7.30 -10.89
C GLY A 70 -21.98 -6.97 -11.01
N GLY A 71 -22.27 -5.68 -11.14
CA GLY A 71 -23.61 -5.17 -11.41
C GLY A 71 -23.57 -3.87 -12.19
N VAL A 72 -24.64 -3.62 -12.94
CA VAL A 72 -24.86 -2.42 -13.74
C VAL A 72 -26.13 -1.76 -13.26
N GLN A 73 -26.04 -0.47 -12.95
CA GLN A 73 -27.19 0.34 -12.55
C GLN A 73 -27.21 1.64 -13.37
N VAL A 74 -28.40 2.10 -13.74
CA VAL A 74 -28.60 3.35 -14.47
C VAL A 74 -29.48 4.27 -13.67
N VAL A 75 -28.96 5.46 -13.38
CA VAL A 75 -29.67 6.55 -12.70
C VAL A 75 -29.99 7.62 -13.72
N ASP A 76 -31.26 7.96 -13.91
CA ASP A 76 -31.64 9.04 -14.83
C ASP A 76 -31.50 10.43 -14.20
N ARG A 77 -31.74 11.48 -14.99
CA ARG A 77 -31.67 12.88 -14.53
C ARG A 77 -32.64 13.23 -13.38
N GLU A 78 -33.69 12.45 -13.14
CA GLU A 78 -34.59 12.60 -11.99
C GLU A 78 -34.18 11.77 -10.77
N TYR A 79 -32.98 11.20 -10.80
CA TYR A 79 -32.41 10.32 -9.78
C TYR A 79 -33.19 9.03 -9.58
N ARG A 80 -33.91 8.57 -10.60
CA ARG A 80 -34.59 7.27 -10.59
C ARG A 80 -33.61 6.21 -11.08
N VAL A 81 -33.60 5.07 -10.40
CA VAL A 81 -32.89 3.88 -10.86
C VAL A 81 -33.79 3.20 -11.89
N VAL A 82 -33.49 3.41 -13.18
CA VAL A 82 -34.34 2.98 -14.31
C VAL A 82 -33.94 1.64 -14.87
N TYR A 83 -32.77 1.13 -14.50
CA TYR A 83 -32.27 -0.18 -14.89
C TYR A 83 -31.27 -0.67 -13.84
N THR A 84 -31.40 -1.94 -13.46
CA THR A 84 -30.52 -2.63 -12.53
C THR A 84 -30.35 -4.07 -13.01
N GLU A 85 -29.12 -4.52 -13.15
CA GLU A 85 -28.79 -5.91 -13.47
C GLU A 85 -27.57 -6.38 -12.65
N GLY A 86 -27.63 -7.60 -12.11
CA GLY A 86 -26.58 -8.16 -11.25
C GLY A 86 -26.53 -7.55 -9.85
N LEU A 87 -25.33 -7.22 -9.38
CA LEU A 87 -25.09 -6.66 -8.05
C LEU A 87 -25.73 -5.27 -7.89
N ASP A 88 -26.76 -5.20 -7.04
CA ASP A 88 -27.38 -3.94 -6.61
C ASP A 88 -26.73 -3.44 -5.31
N THR A 89 -26.22 -2.21 -5.34
CA THR A 89 -25.66 -1.53 -4.16
C THR A 89 -26.35 -0.20 -3.84
N ILE A 90 -27.33 0.23 -4.63
CA ILE A 90 -28.16 1.40 -4.33
C ILE A 90 -29.39 0.96 -3.54
N GLY A 91 -30.02 -0.16 -3.92
CA GLY A 91 -31.13 -0.78 -3.20
C GLY A 91 -32.39 0.08 -3.11
N LYS A 92 -32.56 1.04 -4.04
CA LYS A 92 -33.68 1.97 -4.08
C LYS A 92 -34.07 2.26 -5.53
N ASP A 93 -35.37 2.40 -5.77
CA ASP A 93 -35.89 2.78 -7.09
C ASP A 93 -35.70 4.27 -7.40
N ARG A 94 -35.50 5.10 -6.36
CA ARG A 94 -35.27 6.54 -6.50
C ARG A 94 -34.41 7.07 -5.36
N LEU A 95 -33.49 7.94 -5.72
CA LEU A 95 -32.62 8.69 -4.83
C LEU A 95 -33.08 10.15 -4.80
N THR A 96 -32.81 10.82 -3.69
CA THR A 96 -32.75 12.28 -3.65
C THR A 96 -31.42 12.77 -4.20
N ALA A 97 -31.34 14.05 -4.56
CA ALA A 97 -30.07 14.66 -4.98
C ALA A 97 -28.98 14.53 -3.90
N ASP A 98 -29.36 14.66 -2.62
CA ASP A 98 -28.45 14.49 -1.49
C ASP A 98 -27.94 13.05 -1.39
N GLU A 99 -28.81 12.05 -1.51
CA GLU A 99 -28.42 10.64 -1.47
C GLU A 99 -27.54 10.25 -2.65
N PHE A 100 -27.82 10.75 -3.85
CA PHE A 100 -26.98 10.49 -5.01
C PHE A 100 -25.62 11.18 -4.89
N THR A 101 -25.58 12.41 -4.37
CA THR A 101 -24.32 13.12 -4.10
C THR A 101 -23.50 12.40 -3.02
N ALA A 102 -24.14 11.92 -1.95
CA ALA A 102 -23.50 11.10 -0.94
C ALA A 102 -22.96 9.80 -1.56
N PHE A 103 -23.73 9.14 -2.43
CA PHE A 103 -23.26 7.97 -3.17
C PHE A 103 -22.00 8.27 -3.99
N LEU A 104 -22.00 9.33 -4.80
CA LEU A 104 -20.84 9.69 -5.64
C LEU A 104 -19.59 9.96 -4.80
N THR A 105 -19.74 10.71 -3.71
CA THR A 105 -18.62 11.13 -2.83
C THR A 105 -18.12 10.03 -1.91
N GLU A 106 -18.97 9.10 -1.50
CA GLU A 106 -18.62 7.98 -0.61
C GLU A 106 -18.25 6.70 -1.35
N SER A 107 -18.57 6.60 -2.65
CA SER A 107 -18.24 5.45 -3.49
C SER A 107 -16.78 4.99 -3.36
N PRO A 108 -15.75 5.86 -3.25
CA PRO A 108 -14.37 5.42 -3.10
C PRO A 108 -14.08 4.78 -1.74
N LYS A 109 -14.88 5.05 -0.70
CA LYS A 109 -14.69 4.56 0.67
C LYS A 109 -15.37 3.20 0.90
N LYS A 110 -16.30 2.81 0.04
CA LYS A 110 -17.05 1.56 0.14
C LYS A 110 -16.18 0.37 -0.30
N PRO A 111 -16.47 -0.86 0.17
CA PRO A 111 -15.77 -2.08 -0.23
C PRO A 111 -16.13 -2.56 -1.66
N TYR A 112 -16.44 -1.63 -2.55
CA TYR A 112 -16.81 -1.86 -3.94
C TYR A 112 -16.00 -0.93 -4.83
N HIS A 113 -15.68 -1.39 -6.04
CA HIS A 113 -15.17 -0.52 -7.09
C HIS A 113 -16.36 -0.04 -7.91
N TYR A 114 -16.50 1.28 -8.00
CA TYR A 114 -17.52 1.94 -8.79
C TYR A 114 -16.83 2.66 -9.95
N ASP A 115 -17.23 2.33 -11.17
CA ASP A 115 -16.92 3.13 -12.35
C ASP A 115 -18.22 3.83 -12.80
N ILE A 116 -18.20 5.15 -12.80
CA ILE A 116 -19.38 6.00 -12.95
C ILE A 116 -19.17 6.92 -14.13
N LEU A 117 -20.04 6.82 -15.13
CA LEU A 117 -19.97 7.64 -16.34
C LEU A 117 -21.31 8.28 -16.64
N TYR A 118 -21.31 9.59 -16.92
CA TYR A 118 -22.51 10.31 -17.36
C TYR A 118 -22.61 10.29 -18.89
N ASN A 119 -23.76 9.85 -19.41
CA ASN A 119 -24.09 10.01 -20.83
C ASN A 119 -24.91 11.30 -21.02
N PRO A 120 -24.37 12.33 -21.70
CA PRO A 120 -25.09 13.58 -21.92
C PRO A 120 -26.26 13.47 -22.91
N LYS A 121 -26.26 12.51 -23.83
CA LYS A 121 -27.35 12.34 -24.81
C LYS A 121 -28.54 11.58 -24.23
N GLY A 122 -28.26 10.54 -23.45
CA GLY A 122 -29.28 9.76 -22.74
C GLY A 122 -29.72 10.40 -21.43
N GLU A 123 -29.00 11.43 -20.95
CA GLU A 123 -29.22 12.12 -19.67
C GLU A 123 -29.27 11.17 -18.46
N PHE A 124 -28.33 10.25 -18.38
CA PHE A 124 -28.24 9.27 -17.29
C PHE A 124 -26.80 9.00 -16.86
N TRP A 125 -26.63 8.54 -15.62
CA TRP A 125 -25.40 7.97 -15.10
C TRP A 125 -25.44 6.46 -15.23
N LEU A 126 -24.43 5.89 -15.87
CA LEU A 126 -24.13 4.48 -15.85
C LEU A 126 -23.16 4.19 -14.70
N ILE A 127 -23.51 3.24 -13.86
CA ILE A 127 -22.72 2.82 -12.70
C ILE A 127 -22.41 1.34 -12.87
N VAL A 128 -21.13 1.02 -13.07
CA VAL A 128 -20.62 -0.34 -13.08
C VAL A 128 -19.96 -0.63 -11.74
N THR A 129 -20.38 -1.71 -11.09
CA THR A 129 -19.95 -2.05 -9.72
C THR A 129 -19.32 -3.43 -9.68
N PHE A 130 -18.18 -3.57 -9.03
CA PHE A 130 -17.59 -4.87 -8.68
C PHE A 130 -17.24 -4.95 -7.19
N PRO A 131 -17.43 -6.10 -6.53
CA PRO A 131 -16.94 -6.31 -5.17
C PRO A 131 -15.41 -6.24 -5.14
N THR A 132 -14.86 -5.46 -4.20
CA THR A 132 -13.40 -5.38 -4.08
C THR A 132 -12.89 -6.55 -3.26
N SER A 133 -12.09 -7.44 -3.86
CA SER A 133 -11.44 -8.55 -3.14
C SER A 133 -10.30 -8.05 -2.25
N ILE A 134 -9.36 -7.30 -2.82
CA ILE A 134 -8.23 -6.67 -2.12
C ILE A 134 -7.96 -5.30 -2.78
N ARG A 135 -7.85 -4.24 -1.98
CA ARG A 135 -7.46 -2.89 -2.46
C ARG A 135 -6.09 -2.52 -1.89
N LEU A 136 -5.08 -2.52 -2.74
CA LEU A 136 -3.76 -1.97 -2.47
C LEU A 136 -3.54 -0.81 -3.44
N ASP A 137 -3.58 0.42 -2.94
CA ASP A 137 -3.41 1.63 -3.72
C ASP A 137 -2.17 2.36 -3.21
N PHE A 138 -1.04 2.14 -3.89
CA PHE A 138 0.23 2.79 -3.57
C PHE A 138 0.51 3.86 -4.62
N SER A 139 0.00 5.06 -4.38
CA SER A 139 0.22 6.22 -5.25
C SER A 139 0.73 7.42 -4.44
N ILE A 140 1.75 8.10 -4.98
CA ILE A 140 2.23 9.38 -4.46
C ILE A 140 1.77 10.45 -5.45
N VAL A 141 0.84 11.29 -5.02
CA VAL A 141 0.29 12.39 -5.82
C VAL A 141 0.90 13.70 -5.34
N TYR A 142 1.55 14.43 -6.25
CA TYR A 142 2.09 15.75 -5.99
C TYR A 142 1.37 16.78 -6.86
N ASN A 143 0.73 17.76 -6.22
CA ASN A 143 0.09 18.86 -6.93
C ASN A 143 0.72 20.19 -6.52
N LYS A 144 1.53 20.78 -7.40
CA LYS A 144 2.22 22.06 -7.18
C LYS A 144 1.30 23.23 -6.80
N ASP A 145 0.00 23.14 -7.12
CA ASP A 145 -0.99 24.18 -6.83
C ASP A 145 -1.60 24.02 -5.42
N ALA A 146 -1.24 22.97 -4.69
CA ALA A 146 -1.69 22.77 -3.32
C ALA A 146 -1.07 23.81 -2.35
N PRO A 147 -1.77 24.19 -1.28
CA PRO A 147 -1.26 25.14 -0.29
C PRO A 147 0.10 24.71 0.28
N SER A 148 1.04 25.65 0.39
CA SER A 148 2.37 25.40 0.96
C SER A 148 2.31 24.89 2.41
N SER A 149 1.25 25.23 3.16
CA SER A 149 0.98 24.71 4.49
C SER A 149 0.77 23.20 4.50
N ASP A 150 0.12 22.65 3.48
CA ASP A 150 -0.20 21.23 3.39
C ASP A 150 1.06 20.42 3.06
N PHE A 151 1.91 20.96 2.18
CA PHE A 151 3.24 20.41 1.93
C PHE A 151 4.12 20.41 3.16
N THR A 152 4.10 21.51 3.93
CA THR A 152 4.88 21.61 5.16
C THR A 152 4.41 20.57 6.18
N ARG A 153 3.11 20.43 6.37
CA ARG A 153 2.52 19.45 7.30
C ARG A 153 2.78 18.01 6.87
N ALA A 154 2.52 17.67 5.61
CA ALA A 154 2.78 16.34 5.06
C ALA A 154 4.27 16.00 5.13
N GLY A 155 5.14 16.93 4.76
CA GLY A 155 6.59 16.77 4.83
C GLY A 155 7.08 16.50 6.25
N TRP A 156 6.57 17.22 7.26
CA TRP A 156 6.90 16.97 8.66
C TRP A 156 6.46 15.59 9.15
N VAL A 157 5.23 15.17 8.83
CA VAL A 157 4.71 13.85 9.23
C VAL A 157 5.55 12.74 8.59
N ILE A 158 5.84 12.84 7.29
CA ILE A 158 6.68 11.88 6.57
C ILE A 158 8.09 11.87 7.17
N GLY A 159 8.70 13.05 7.37
CA GLY A 159 10.04 13.18 7.93
C GLY A 159 10.16 12.59 9.34
N LEU A 160 9.17 12.82 10.20
CA LEU A 160 9.13 12.25 11.55
C LEU A 160 8.99 10.73 11.51
N MET A 161 8.15 10.20 10.61
CA MET A 161 7.98 8.75 10.45
C MET A 161 9.26 8.07 9.95
N VAL A 162 9.94 8.68 8.97
CA VAL A 162 11.25 8.22 8.48
C VAL A 162 12.29 8.27 9.60
N LEU A 163 12.35 9.37 10.37
CA LEU A 163 13.28 9.49 11.49
C LEU A 163 13.03 8.42 12.56
N ALA A 164 11.78 8.22 12.98
CA ALA A 164 11.41 7.21 13.96
C ALA A 164 11.81 5.81 13.48
N TYR A 165 11.55 5.50 12.21
CA TYR A 165 11.95 4.25 11.59
C TYR A 165 13.49 4.07 11.59
N LEU A 166 14.26 5.09 11.19
CA LEU A 166 15.71 5.04 11.21
C LEU A 166 16.27 4.87 12.63
N LEU A 167 15.65 5.49 13.64
CA LEU A 167 16.03 5.33 15.04
C LEU A 167 15.75 3.91 15.55
N ILE A 168 14.61 3.32 15.19
CA ILE A 168 14.30 1.92 15.52
C ILE A 168 15.31 0.98 14.86
N LEU A 169 15.58 1.19 13.56
CA LEU A 169 16.59 0.40 12.86
C LEU A 169 17.96 0.55 13.54
N ALA A 170 18.38 1.78 13.87
CA ALA A 170 19.66 2.06 14.53
C ALA A 170 19.74 1.46 15.95
N LEU A 171 18.62 1.38 16.66
CA LEU A 171 18.54 0.74 17.98
C LEU A 171 18.67 -0.78 17.86
N ILE A 172 17.91 -1.43 16.97
CA ILE A 172 17.98 -2.88 16.72
C ILE A 172 19.40 -3.26 16.28
N ALA A 173 19.92 -2.47 15.35
CA ALA A 173 21.29 -2.49 14.89
C ALA A 173 22.31 -2.50 16.04
N PHE A 174 22.21 -1.51 16.92
CA PHE A 174 23.09 -1.36 18.07
C PHE A 174 23.00 -2.55 19.03
N ILE A 175 21.78 -3.00 19.33
CA ILE A 175 21.55 -4.18 20.19
C ILE A 175 22.19 -5.43 19.57
N TYR A 176 21.97 -5.67 18.28
CA TYR A 176 22.54 -6.80 17.56
C TYR A 176 24.08 -6.76 17.59
N SER A 177 24.68 -5.60 17.29
CA SER A 177 26.14 -5.42 17.36
C SER A 177 26.70 -5.76 18.74
N ARG A 178 26.01 -5.35 19.83
CA ARG A 178 26.42 -5.65 21.20
C ARG A 178 26.33 -7.15 21.53
N ILE A 179 25.26 -7.81 21.09
CA ILE A 179 25.09 -9.26 21.27
C ILE A 179 26.19 -10.02 20.51
N THR A 180 26.41 -9.69 19.24
CA THR A 180 27.44 -10.34 18.41
C THR A 180 28.86 -10.09 18.95
N ALA A 181 29.14 -8.86 19.42
CA ALA A 181 30.43 -8.58 20.05
C ALA A 181 30.61 -9.38 21.34
N ALA A 182 29.57 -9.52 22.17
CA ALA A 182 29.62 -10.31 23.40
C ALA A 182 29.76 -11.81 23.10
N SER A 183 29.03 -12.35 22.13
CA SER A 183 29.10 -13.78 21.78
C SER A 183 30.44 -14.21 21.21
N ILE A 184 31.20 -13.31 20.57
CA ILE A 184 32.56 -13.59 20.11
C ILE A 184 33.59 -13.35 21.23
N THR A 185 33.43 -12.27 22.01
CA THR A 185 34.46 -11.88 23.01
C THR A 185 34.39 -12.68 24.31
N VAL A 186 33.23 -13.18 24.72
CA VAL A 186 33.06 -13.97 25.96
C VAL A 186 33.76 -15.34 25.86
N PRO A 187 33.58 -16.14 24.80
CA PRO A 187 34.33 -17.40 24.63
C PRO A 187 35.84 -17.17 24.49
N CYS A 188 36.29 -16.15 23.76
CA CYS A 188 37.74 -15.86 23.67
C CYS A 188 38.35 -15.51 25.03
N LYS A 189 37.60 -14.88 25.94
CA LYS A 189 38.05 -14.63 27.32
C LYS A 189 38.16 -15.92 28.13
N SER A 190 37.24 -16.88 27.96
CA SER A 190 37.32 -18.17 28.67
C SER A 190 38.54 -18.96 28.20
N PHE A 191 38.83 -19.02 26.90
CA PHE A 191 40.04 -19.68 26.39
C PHE A 191 41.35 -19.05 26.87
N VAL A 192 41.41 -17.71 26.98
CA VAL A 192 42.59 -17.02 27.53
C VAL A 192 42.72 -17.26 29.04
N THR A 193 41.61 -17.44 29.76
CA THR A 193 41.61 -17.70 31.21
C THR A 193 41.92 -19.18 31.50
N GLU A 194 41.46 -20.12 30.67
CA GLU A 194 41.81 -21.55 30.74
C GLU A 194 43.27 -21.82 30.36
N GLN A 195 43.83 -21.13 29.36
CA GLN A 195 45.28 -21.21 29.09
C GLN A 195 46.13 -20.54 30.19
N GLY A 196 45.54 -19.69 31.03
CA GLY A 196 46.18 -19.16 32.24
C GLY A 196 46.25 -20.16 33.40
N PHE A 197 45.50 -21.27 33.33
CA PHE A 197 45.58 -22.36 34.32
C PHE A 197 46.54 -23.47 33.89
N CYS A 198 46.72 -23.69 32.57
CA CYS A 198 47.56 -24.75 32.04
C CYS A 198 49.09 -24.49 32.15
N VAL A 199 49.53 -23.27 32.47
CA VAL A 199 50.96 -22.93 32.60
C VAL A 199 51.51 -23.16 34.02
N LYS A 200 50.66 -23.43 35.03
CA LYS A 200 51.12 -23.63 36.41
C LYS A 200 51.31 -25.09 36.85
N GLU A 201 50.93 -26.08 36.04
CA GLU A 201 51.07 -27.51 36.38
C GLU A 201 52.13 -28.26 35.55
N ILE A 202 52.95 -27.56 34.76
CA ILE A 202 54.07 -28.16 34.00
C ILE A 202 55.44 -27.74 34.59
N ILE A 203 55.45 -26.99 35.70
CA ILE A 203 56.66 -26.72 36.48
C ILE A 203 56.38 -27.02 37.96
N GLN A 204 56.18 -28.31 38.26
CA GLN A 204 56.65 -28.95 39.49
C GLN A 204 56.76 -30.46 39.29
#